data_AF-A0AAE0BLM5-F1
#
_entry.id   AF-A0AAE0BLM5-F1
#
_cell.length_a   1.000
_cell.length_b   1.000
_cell.length_c   1.000
_cell.angle_alpha   90.00
_cell.angle_beta   90.00
_cell.angle_gamma   90.00
#
_symmetry.space_group_name_H-M   'P 1'
#
loop_
_entity.id
_entity.type
_entity.pdbx_description
1 polymer ?
#
loop_
_entity_poly.entity_id
_entity_poly.type
_entity_poly.pdbx_seq_one_letter_code
_entity_poly.pdbx_strand_id
1 'polypeptide(L)'
;MLSLASLLEEGILPSLGGDVWSQGGISIFGILVYWLDCDFVLHERLLAALPFSSVRHTADELENATKRACAEFGIGKFMGPAVDVTPIDTVSEFIHAACSDNANNIVSGWRCFDGHECSDHTLALVVKVFLEHPTVKAVFSKLRGMTAHFNHSVIGANLLKECQRRHGLSETKPPQDNDTRSGWGGACKQASWYIVNQLAIQMYDVENPSKAPTAVANPDGSVYKTHQLAADEWNIVRESMYLLAYAKTAVDILQATKKVTPNLIMPVVGRLAYTFHTETSLKYERHCVGIYNEAVKEARELAYTDLCRRFFNDLLDCKLEDFAVATLLDPRHKSFKFKYVEKWMRGKFTKKQAETWASHIYAADWKPKSTARGVNAAGQRRVATKVVSEATFLASDSDSDEDDPEEGPPAQLEHDELREYLDLPDAKKDADVQDWWRIHTQRGSLLLQGWRDSFWRCLLLLRVLRELVLLAQACTLTFVRD
;
A
#
# COMPACT_ATOMS: atom_id res chain seq x y z
N MET A 1 10.11 11.09 -25.54
CA MET A 1 10.42 10.32 -24.33
C MET A 1 11.83 10.67 -23.92
N LEU A 2 12.01 11.36 -22.80
CA LEU A 2 13.31 11.52 -22.19
C LEU A 2 13.79 10.13 -21.73
N SER A 3 15.04 9.81 -22.00
CA SER A 3 15.68 8.60 -21.48
C SER A 3 15.99 8.77 -19.99
N LEU A 4 16.12 7.69 -19.24
CA LEU A 4 16.58 7.75 -17.84
C LEU A 4 17.90 8.54 -17.71
N ALA A 5 18.79 8.40 -18.70
CA ALA A 5 20.05 9.14 -18.75
C ALA A 5 19.84 10.67 -18.82
N SER A 6 18.89 11.16 -19.64
CA SER A 6 18.60 12.59 -19.71
C SER A 6 18.01 13.15 -18.41
N LEU A 7 17.26 12.35 -17.65
CA LEU A 7 16.73 12.78 -16.34
C LEU A 7 17.85 12.89 -15.30
N LEU A 8 18.79 11.94 -15.31
CA LEU A 8 19.98 12.02 -14.45
C LEU A 8 20.86 13.23 -14.81
N GLU A 9 21.00 13.57 -16.09
CA GLU A 9 21.69 14.79 -16.54
C GLU A 9 20.99 16.07 -16.05
N GLU A 10 19.66 16.06 -15.95
CA GLU A 10 18.86 17.14 -15.37
C GLU A 10 18.87 17.13 -13.83
N GLY A 11 19.58 16.18 -13.20
CA GLY A 11 19.65 16.05 -11.75
C GLY A 11 18.36 15.54 -11.12
N ILE A 12 17.49 14.88 -11.89
CA ILE A 12 16.30 14.19 -11.40
C ILE A 12 16.71 12.78 -11.01
N LEU A 13 16.67 12.51 -9.71
CA LEU A 13 17.04 11.21 -9.16
C LEU A 13 15.81 10.29 -9.12
N PRO A 14 15.88 9.06 -9.67
CA PRO A 14 14.81 8.09 -9.57
C PRO A 14 14.73 7.46 -8.18
N SER A 15 13.61 6.78 -7.89
CA SER A 15 13.48 5.93 -6.70
C SER A 15 13.45 4.45 -7.06
N LEU A 16 13.81 3.61 -6.09
CA LEU A 16 13.84 2.15 -6.23
C LEU A 16 12.66 1.48 -5.53
N GLY A 17 12.23 0.33 -6.07
CA GLY A 17 11.37 -0.63 -5.40
C GLY A 17 11.99 -2.03 -5.45
N GLY A 18 12.02 -2.72 -4.32
CA GLY A 18 12.70 -4.00 -4.16
C GLY A 18 11.81 -5.04 -3.48
N ASP A 19 11.71 -6.22 -4.08
CA ASP A 19 10.88 -7.31 -3.57
C ASP A 19 11.57 -8.67 -3.64
N VAL A 20 11.51 -9.47 -2.58
CA VAL A 20 12.14 -10.81 -2.54
C VAL A 20 11.11 -11.91 -2.35
N TRP A 21 10.45 -12.43 -3.38
CA TRP A 21 9.43 -13.49 -3.18
C TRP A 21 9.99 -14.89 -3.47
N SER A 22 9.26 -15.92 -3.05
CA SER A 22 9.60 -17.31 -3.34
C SER A 22 8.66 -17.88 -4.41
N GLN A 23 9.22 -18.54 -5.43
CA GLN A 23 8.50 -19.19 -6.52
C GLN A 23 9.17 -20.54 -6.80
N GLY A 24 8.42 -21.63 -6.68
CA GLY A 24 8.93 -22.97 -7.04
C GLY A 24 10.16 -23.44 -6.22
N GLY A 25 10.28 -23.00 -4.96
CA GLY A 25 11.43 -23.31 -4.10
C GLY A 25 12.67 -22.43 -4.32
N ILE A 26 12.60 -21.45 -5.23
CA ILE A 26 13.64 -20.47 -5.49
C ILE A 26 13.18 -19.11 -4.98
N SER A 27 14.07 -18.35 -4.33
CA SER A 27 13.81 -16.94 -4.02
C SER A 27 14.17 -16.07 -5.22
N ILE A 28 13.33 -15.11 -5.57
CA ILE A 28 13.55 -14.18 -6.68
C ILE A 28 13.55 -12.76 -6.10
N PHE A 29 14.54 -11.97 -6.49
CA PHE A 29 14.63 -10.55 -6.13
C PHE A 29 14.34 -9.67 -7.34
N GLY A 30 13.25 -8.91 -7.26
CA GLY A 30 12.87 -7.92 -8.25
C GLY A 30 13.34 -6.53 -7.83
N ILE A 31 13.97 -5.82 -8.75
CA ILE A 31 14.43 -4.45 -8.58
C ILE A 31 13.76 -3.60 -9.65
N LEU A 32 12.97 -2.61 -9.23
CA LEU A 32 12.29 -1.66 -10.10
C LEU A 32 12.82 -0.26 -9.84
N VAL A 33 12.75 0.57 -10.88
CA VAL A 33 13.04 1.99 -10.82
C VAL A 33 11.80 2.78 -11.23
N TYR A 34 11.56 3.87 -10.53
CA TYR A 34 10.44 4.78 -10.71
C TYR A 34 10.95 6.19 -10.92
N TRP A 35 10.33 6.89 -11.85
CA TRP A 35 10.56 8.31 -12.05
C TRP A 35 9.31 8.94 -12.66
N LEU A 36 9.12 10.23 -12.46
CA LEU A 36 8.15 10.98 -13.24
C LEU A 36 8.87 11.53 -14.48
N ASP A 37 8.15 11.84 -15.57
CA ASP A 37 8.65 12.72 -16.66
C ASP A 37 8.01 14.12 -16.69
N CYS A 38 8.46 14.96 -17.64
CA CYS A 38 8.15 16.40 -17.69
C CYS A 38 6.67 16.70 -17.90
N ASP A 39 5.93 15.68 -18.29
CA ASP A 39 4.49 15.71 -18.49
C ASP A 39 3.76 15.05 -17.32
N PHE A 40 4.41 14.91 -16.16
CA PHE A 40 3.87 14.30 -14.94
C PHE A 40 3.48 12.83 -15.15
N VAL A 41 4.05 12.15 -16.15
CA VAL A 41 3.79 10.73 -16.38
C VAL A 41 4.69 9.92 -15.46
N LEU A 42 4.09 9.07 -14.64
CA LEU A 42 4.82 8.13 -13.79
C LEU A 42 5.31 6.98 -14.67
N HIS A 43 6.62 6.84 -14.73
CA HIS A 43 7.31 5.76 -15.39
C HIS A 43 7.78 4.73 -14.37
N GLU A 44 7.74 3.48 -14.83
CA GLU A 44 8.20 2.34 -14.08
C GLU A 44 9.01 1.44 -15.02
N ARG A 45 10.13 0.93 -14.52
CA ARG A 45 10.93 -0.04 -15.25
C ARG A 45 11.51 -1.10 -14.32
N LEU A 46 11.37 -2.36 -14.71
CA LEU A 46 12.10 -3.45 -14.08
C LEU A 46 13.58 -3.35 -14.48
N LEU A 47 14.47 -3.14 -13.51
CA LEU A 47 15.92 -3.17 -13.71
C LEU A 47 16.41 -4.61 -13.79
N ALA A 48 15.99 -5.43 -12.82
CA ALA A 48 16.40 -6.83 -12.76
C ALA A 48 15.36 -7.70 -12.03
N ALA A 49 15.32 -8.98 -12.37
CA ALA A 49 14.63 -10.03 -11.64
C ALA A 49 15.58 -11.22 -11.47
N LEU A 50 16.20 -11.33 -10.30
CA LEU A 50 17.36 -12.17 -10.06
C LEU A 50 16.97 -13.41 -9.23
N PRO A 51 17.17 -14.64 -9.75
CA PRO A 51 16.94 -15.84 -8.98
C PRO A 51 18.11 -16.13 -8.03
N PHE A 52 17.79 -16.39 -6.78
CA PHE A 52 18.69 -16.87 -5.74
C PHE A 52 18.57 -18.39 -5.62
N SER A 53 19.07 -19.11 -6.64
CA SER A 53 19.05 -20.57 -6.70
C SER A 53 20.30 -21.23 -6.13
N SER A 54 21.47 -20.61 -6.34
CA SER A 54 22.78 -21.13 -5.92
C SER A 54 23.40 -20.39 -4.73
N VAL A 55 22.90 -19.19 -4.43
CA VAL A 55 23.37 -18.32 -3.34
C VAL A 55 22.18 -17.88 -2.47
N ARG A 56 22.44 -17.63 -1.18
CA ARG A 56 21.42 -17.10 -0.28
C ARG A 56 21.22 -15.61 -0.53
N HIS A 57 19.99 -15.12 -0.41
CA HIS A 57 19.66 -13.69 -0.47
C HIS A 57 20.09 -12.96 0.82
N THR A 58 21.38 -12.95 1.15
CA THR A 58 21.91 -12.16 2.28
C THR A 58 21.77 -10.66 2.02
N ALA A 59 21.90 -9.85 3.07
CA ALA A 59 21.87 -8.39 2.96
C ALA A 59 22.88 -7.88 1.92
N ASP A 60 24.14 -8.30 2.02
CA ASP A 60 25.21 -7.90 1.11
C ASP A 60 24.94 -8.31 -0.34
N GLU A 61 24.37 -9.51 -0.56
CA GLU A 61 24.09 -9.96 -1.93
C GLU A 61 22.93 -9.18 -2.55
N LEU A 62 21.90 -8.86 -1.76
CA LEU A 62 20.81 -8.00 -2.21
C LEU A 62 21.31 -6.58 -2.53
N GLU A 63 22.14 -6.00 -1.66
CA GLU A 63 22.76 -4.70 -1.88
C GLU A 63 23.60 -4.66 -3.18
N ASN A 64 24.53 -5.61 -3.32
CA ASN A 64 25.41 -5.69 -4.48
C ASN A 64 24.62 -5.96 -5.77
N ALA A 65 23.59 -6.81 -5.71
CA ALA A 65 22.70 -7.07 -6.82
C ALA A 65 21.96 -5.81 -7.27
N THR A 66 21.43 -5.02 -6.31
CA THR A 66 20.79 -3.72 -6.60
C THR A 66 21.77 -2.74 -7.24
N LYS A 67 22.97 -2.59 -6.69
CA LYS A 67 23.98 -1.66 -7.21
C LYS A 67 24.47 -2.04 -8.61
N ARG A 68 24.69 -3.33 -8.88
CA ARG A 68 25.00 -3.83 -10.22
C ARG A 68 23.89 -3.52 -11.22
N ALA A 69 22.63 -3.84 -10.88
CA ALA A 69 21.49 -3.57 -11.75
C ALA A 69 21.31 -2.07 -12.03
N CYS A 70 21.54 -1.21 -11.03
CA CYS A 70 21.50 0.24 -11.24
C CYS A 70 22.62 0.73 -12.18
N ALA A 71 23.86 0.29 -11.96
CA ALA A 71 25.00 0.68 -12.77
C ALA A 71 24.88 0.22 -14.24
N GLU A 72 24.34 -0.99 -14.48
CA GLU A 72 24.04 -1.49 -15.84
C GLU A 72 23.06 -0.59 -16.61
N PHE A 73 22.19 0.12 -15.90
CA PHE A 73 21.23 1.07 -16.46
C PHE A 73 21.72 2.52 -16.43
N GLY A 74 22.99 2.74 -16.10
CA GLY A 74 23.62 4.07 -16.06
C GLY A 74 23.25 4.91 -14.84
N ILE A 75 22.69 4.30 -13.79
CA ILE A 75 22.39 4.97 -12.52
C ILE A 75 23.61 4.83 -11.61
N GLY A 76 24.49 5.84 -11.67
CA GLY A 76 25.77 5.83 -10.96
C GLY A 76 26.76 4.80 -11.51
N LYS A 77 27.81 4.53 -10.73
CA LYS A 77 28.84 3.54 -11.05
C LYS A 77 28.98 2.57 -9.90
N PHE A 78 29.10 1.29 -10.23
CA PHE A 78 29.37 0.25 -9.24
C PHE A 78 30.45 -0.72 -9.76
N MET A 79 31.55 -0.79 -9.02
CA MET A 79 32.58 -1.81 -9.15
C MET A 79 32.76 -2.42 -7.76
N GLY A 80 32.25 -3.64 -7.58
CA GLY A 80 32.34 -4.36 -6.33
C GLY A 80 33.78 -4.64 -5.90
N PRO A 81 33.99 -5.17 -4.68
CA PRO A 81 35.32 -5.47 -4.16
C PRO A 81 35.99 -6.55 -5.02
N ALA A 82 36.87 -6.12 -5.93
CA ALA A 82 37.76 -6.99 -6.68
C ALA A 82 39.17 -6.87 -6.11
N VAL A 83 39.92 -7.97 -6.15
CA VAL A 83 41.36 -7.95 -5.83
C VAL A 83 42.03 -6.99 -6.82
N ASP A 84 42.75 -6.00 -6.29
CA ASP A 84 43.54 -5.00 -7.04
C ASP A 84 42.79 -3.82 -7.71
N VAL A 85 41.52 -3.57 -7.38
CA VAL A 85 40.79 -2.38 -7.86
C VAL A 85 40.17 -1.62 -6.69
N THR A 86 40.37 -0.30 -6.63
CA THR A 86 39.65 0.56 -5.69
C THR A 86 38.15 0.46 -5.95
N PRO A 87 37.34 0.02 -4.98
CA PRO A 87 35.89 -0.04 -5.16
C PRO A 87 35.34 1.33 -5.56
N ILE A 88 34.49 1.35 -6.57
CA ILE A 88 33.75 2.54 -6.97
C ILE A 88 32.30 2.26 -6.67
N ASP A 89 31.68 3.09 -5.85
CA ASP A 89 30.26 3.04 -5.59
C ASP A 89 29.72 4.45 -5.48
N THR A 90 28.95 4.84 -6.49
CA THR A 90 28.22 6.12 -6.50
C THR A 90 26.73 5.89 -6.68
N VAL A 91 26.23 4.65 -6.54
CA VAL A 91 24.83 4.36 -6.91
C VAL A 91 23.85 5.09 -5.99
N SER A 92 24.10 5.09 -4.68
CA SER A 92 23.23 5.72 -3.69
C SER A 92 23.08 7.23 -3.91
N GLU A 93 24.11 7.91 -4.42
CA GLU A 93 24.07 9.35 -4.75
C GLU A 93 23.12 9.67 -5.92
N PHE A 94 22.80 8.67 -6.74
CA PHE A 94 21.92 8.80 -7.90
C PHE A 94 20.53 8.22 -7.65
N ILE A 95 20.21 7.84 -6.42
CA ILE A 95 18.89 7.35 -6.01
C ILE A 95 18.28 8.34 -5.04
N HIS A 96 17.05 8.77 -5.30
CA HIS A 96 16.33 9.64 -4.39
C HIS A 96 15.90 8.90 -3.13
N ALA A 97 15.21 7.77 -3.31
CA ALA A 97 14.76 6.94 -2.22
C ALA A 97 14.54 5.48 -2.65
N ALA A 98 14.47 4.56 -1.70
CA ALA A 98 14.26 3.14 -1.94
C ALA A 98 13.11 2.57 -1.11
N CYS A 99 12.34 1.67 -1.72
CA CYS A 99 11.27 0.93 -1.07
C CYS A 99 11.59 -0.55 -1.01
N SER A 100 11.48 -1.16 0.17
CA SER A 100 11.51 -2.62 0.26
C SER A 100 10.41 -3.17 1.16
N ASP A 101 10.14 -4.48 1.09
CA ASP A 101 9.34 -5.12 2.14
C ASP A 101 10.03 -5.05 3.51
N ASN A 102 9.36 -5.51 4.58
CA ASN A 102 9.92 -5.46 5.93
C ASN A 102 10.85 -6.67 6.24
N ALA A 103 11.33 -7.41 5.24
CA ALA A 103 12.18 -8.57 5.51
C ALA A 103 13.59 -8.13 5.94
N ASN A 104 14.11 -8.76 7.01
CA ASN A 104 15.37 -8.36 7.63
C ASN A 104 16.54 -8.23 6.65
N ASN A 105 16.67 -9.14 5.68
CA ASN A 105 17.80 -9.12 4.75
C ASN A 105 17.74 -7.93 3.80
N ILE A 106 16.58 -7.62 3.21
CA ILE A 106 16.47 -6.47 2.28
C ILE A 106 16.55 -5.15 3.05
N VAL A 107 15.89 -5.05 4.20
CA VAL A 107 16.00 -3.88 5.09
C VAL A 107 17.45 -3.63 5.49
N SER A 108 18.23 -4.69 5.74
CA SER A 108 19.63 -4.55 6.11
C SER A 108 20.55 -4.24 4.91
N GLY A 109 20.28 -4.81 3.74
CA GLY A 109 21.07 -4.56 2.52
C GLY A 109 20.78 -3.21 1.86
N TRP A 110 19.59 -2.65 2.08
CA TRP A 110 19.20 -1.36 1.51
C TRP A 110 19.43 -0.18 2.46
N ARG A 111 20.16 -0.37 3.56
CA ARG A 111 20.54 0.71 4.49
C ARG A 111 21.40 1.81 3.86
N CYS A 112 22.05 1.52 2.73
CA CYS A 112 22.84 2.50 1.99
C CYS A 112 21.98 3.45 1.14
N PHE A 113 20.68 3.20 1.02
CA PHE A 113 19.73 4.08 0.36
C PHE A 113 18.82 4.72 1.42
N ASP A 114 18.53 6.01 1.26
CA ASP A 114 17.41 6.63 1.97
C ASP A 114 16.10 5.97 1.51
N GLY A 115 15.13 5.78 2.40
CA GLY A 115 13.93 5.04 2.01
C GLY A 115 13.04 4.53 3.13
N HIS A 116 11.95 3.86 2.71
CA HIS A 116 10.92 3.33 3.61
C HIS A 116 10.64 1.86 3.37
N GLU A 117 10.19 1.21 4.43
CA GLU A 117 9.53 -0.08 4.32
C GLU A 117 8.15 0.09 3.67
N CYS A 118 7.76 -0.90 2.90
CA CYS A 118 6.52 -0.92 2.14
C CYS A 118 5.31 -0.77 3.07
N SER A 119 4.59 0.34 2.93
CA SER A 119 3.37 0.62 3.73
C SER A 119 2.31 -0.47 3.59
N ASP A 120 2.16 -1.05 2.40
CA ASP A 120 1.27 -2.19 2.19
C ASP A 120 1.73 -3.42 2.99
N HIS A 121 3.02 -3.77 2.94
CA HIS A 121 3.54 -4.86 3.76
C HIS A 121 3.39 -4.56 5.26
N THR A 122 3.59 -3.31 5.68
CA THR A 122 3.37 -2.88 7.06
C THR A 122 1.90 -3.04 7.48
N LEU A 123 0.94 -2.70 6.61
CA LEU A 123 -0.48 -2.97 6.82
C LEU A 123 -0.80 -4.48 6.84
N ALA A 124 -0.11 -5.27 6.02
CA ALA A 124 -0.23 -6.72 6.05
C ALA A 124 0.15 -7.30 7.42
N LEU A 125 1.22 -6.76 8.04
CA LEU A 125 1.64 -7.15 9.38
C LEU A 125 0.61 -6.76 10.46
N VAL A 126 -0.03 -5.59 10.32
CA VAL A 126 -1.14 -5.18 11.20
C VAL A 126 -2.31 -6.17 11.12
N VAL A 127 -2.72 -6.53 9.90
CA VAL A 127 -3.82 -7.49 9.72
C VAL A 127 -3.44 -8.88 10.23
N LYS A 128 -2.15 -9.26 10.12
CA LYS A 128 -1.67 -10.50 10.71
C LYS A 128 -1.89 -10.54 12.22
N VAL A 129 -1.69 -9.43 12.93
CA VAL A 129 -2.00 -9.34 14.38
C VAL A 129 -3.47 -9.66 14.65
N PHE A 130 -4.39 -9.15 13.83
CA PHE A 130 -5.82 -9.48 13.92
C PHE A 130 -6.07 -10.99 13.70
N LEU A 131 -5.54 -11.54 12.61
CA LEU A 131 -5.76 -12.95 12.21
C LEU A 131 -5.08 -13.96 13.15
N GLU A 132 -4.06 -13.54 13.88
CA GLU A 132 -3.34 -14.36 14.87
C GLU A 132 -3.99 -14.35 16.27
N HIS A 133 -5.04 -13.53 16.50
CA HIS A 133 -5.81 -13.64 17.74
C HIS A 133 -6.35 -15.07 17.90
N PRO A 134 -6.19 -15.72 19.07
CA PRO A 134 -6.42 -17.17 19.21
C PRO A 134 -7.78 -17.65 18.69
N THR A 135 -8.86 -16.92 18.98
CA THR A 135 -10.22 -17.29 18.57
C THR A 135 -10.44 -17.04 17.08
N VAL A 136 -10.01 -15.88 16.57
CA VAL A 136 -10.08 -15.57 15.13
C VAL A 136 -9.28 -16.58 14.32
N LYS A 137 -8.05 -16.87 14.76
CA LYS A 137 -7.16 -17.87 14.16
C LYS A 137 -7.79 -19.25 14.11
N ALA A 138 -8.45 -19.69 15.18
CA ALA A 138 -9.13 -20.97 15.23
C ALA A 138 -10.26 -21.06 14.17
N VAL A 139 -11.08 -20.02 14.07
CA VAL A 139 -12.16 -19.92 13.07
C VAL A 139 -11.61 -19.91 11.63
N PHE A 140 -10.59 -19.11 11.34
CA PHE A 140 -9.97 -19.11 10.02
C PHE A 140 -9.21 -20.41 9.70
N SER A 141 -8.74 -21.14 10.71
CA SER A 141 -8.17 -22.48 10.51
C SER A 141 -9.24 -23.49 10.08
N LYS A 142 -10.47 -23.39 10.60
CA LYS A 142 -11.61 -24.16 10.11
C LYS A 142 -11.98 -23.81 8.66
N LEU A 143 -11.99 -22.52 8.30
CA LEU A 143 -12.20 -22.10 6.90
C LEU A 143 -11.17 -22.74 5.95
N ARG A 144 -9.88 -22.73 6.33
CA ARG A 144 -8.81 -23.38 5.56
C ARG A 144 -9.01 -24.89 5.45
N GLY A 145 -9.43 -25.56 6.54
CA GLY A 145 -9.77 -26.99 6.54
C GLY A 145 -10.91 -27.33 5.59
N MET A 146 -12.02 -26.58 5.63
CA MET A 146 -13.12 -26.71 4.67
C MET A 146 -12.66 -26.46 3.23
N THR A 147 -11.85 -25.42 3.00
CA THR A 147 -11.33 -25.10 1.68
C THR A 147 -10.43 -26.22 1.14
N ALA A 148 -9.59 -26.83 1.98
CA ALA A 148 -8.78 -27.98 1.61
C ALA A 148 -9.67 -29.17 1.22
N HIS A 149 -10.71 -29.45 2.00
CA HIS A 149 -11.70 -30.49 1.67
C HIS A 149 -12.29 -30.31 0.27
N PHE A 150 -12.82 -29.13 -0.05
CA PHE A 150 -13.45 -28.86 -1.35
C PHE A 150 -12.45 -28.77 -2.52
N ASN A 151 -11.17 -28.49 -2.24
CA ASN A 151 -10.15 -28.47 -3.29
C ASN A 151 -9.60 -29.86 -3.61
N HIS A 152 -9.48 -30.74 -2.61
CA HIS A 152 -8.94 -32.10 -2.77
C HIS A 152 -10.00 -33.17 -3.05
N SER A 153 -11.25 -32.99 -2.61
CA SER A 153 -12.33 -33.94 -2.89
C SER A 153 -13.12 -33.52 -4.13
N VAL A 154 -12.97 -34.27 -5.23
CA VAL A 154 -13.78 -34.06 -6.45
C VAL A 154 -15.27 -34.27 -6.15
N ILE A 155 -15.60 -35.27 -5.34
CA ILE A 155 -16.99 -35.57 -4.94
C ILE A 155 -17.52 -34.43 -4.06
N GLY A 156 -16.77 -34.00 -3.04
CA GLY A 156 -17.16 -32.89 -2.18
C GLY A 156 -17.39 -31.59 -2.95
N ALA A 157 -16.51 -31.29 -3.91
CA ALA A 157 -16.66 -30.13 -4.79
C ALA A 157 -17.94 -30.18 -5.63
N ASN A 158 -18.28 -31.34 -6.21
CA ASN A 158 -19.49 -31.48 -7.02
C ASN A 158 -20.77 -31.39 -6.18
N LEU A 159 -20.75 -31.96 -4.96
CA LEU A 159 -21.86 -31.85 -4.02
C LEU A 159 -22.06 -30.41 -3.53
N LEU A 160 -20.97 -29.68 -3.26
CA LEU A 160 -21.04 -28.25 -2.95
C LEU A 160 -21.66 -27.46 -4.11
N LYS A 161 -21.25 -27.73 -5.35
CA LYS A 161 -21.83 -27.09 -6.54
C LYS A 161 -23.32 -27.37 -6.69
N GLU A 162 -23.77 -28.57 -6.35
CA GLU A 162 -25.21 -28.89 -6.29
C GLU A 162 -25.93 -28.00 -5.27
N CYS A 163 -25.37 -27.88 -4.05
CA CYS A 163 -25.92 -27.00 -3.01
C CYS A 163 -25.96 -25.53 -3.47
N GLN A 164 -24.90 -25.05 -4.15
CA GLN A 164 -24.84 -23.70 -4.72
C GLN A 164 -25.93 -23.50 -5.78
N ARG A 165 -26.09 -24.45 -6.71
CA ARG A 165 -27.08 -24.39 -7.78
C ARG A 165 -28.51 -24.35 -7.24
N ARG A 166 -28.81 -25.17 -6.22
CA ARG A 166 -30.12 -25.17 -5.54
C ARG A 166 -30.48 -23.83 -4.90
N HIS A 167 -29.47 -23.01 -4.58
CA HIS A 167 -29.65 -21.66 -4.03
C HIS A 167 -29.48 -20.54 -5.06
N GLY A 168 -29.32 -20.86 -6.35
CA GLY A 168 -29.09 -19.85 -7.40
C GLY A 168 -27.74 -19.12 -7.27
N LEU A 169 -26.77 -19.73 -6.60
CA LEU A 169 -25.41 -19.20 -6.45
C LEU A 169 -24.50 -19.71 -7.57
N SER A 170 -23.41 -18.99 -7.82
CA SER A 170 -22.40 -19.38 -8.80
C SER A 170 -21.61 -20.62 -8.36
N GLU A 171 -21.48 -21.61 -9.24
CA GLU A 171 -20.82 -22.90 -9.00
C GLU A 171 -19.29 -22.78 -8.94
N THR A 172 -18.79 -22.21 -7.85
CA THR A 172 -17.36 -21.90 -7.65
C THR A 172 -16.78 -22.70 -6.49
N LYS A 173 -15.48 -23.03 -6.55
CA LYS A 173 -14.76 -23.58 -5.41
C LYS A 173 -14.36 -22.45 -4.45
N PRO A 174 -14.21 -22.74 -3.14
CA PRO A 174 -13.66 -21.76 -2.22
C PRO A 174 -12.23 -21.40 -2.64
N PRO A 175 -11.87 -20.10 -2.65
CA PRO A 175 -10.51 -19.69 -2.92
C PRO A 175 -9.60 -20.27 -1.85
N GLN A 176 -8.44 -20.80 -2.26
CA GLN A 176 -7.40 -21.16 -1.32
C GLN A 176 -6.84 -19.90 -0.68
N ASP A 177 -6.76 -19.91 0.65
CA ASP A 177 -5.90 -18.99 1.38
C ASP A 177 -4.48 -19.45 1.14
N ASN A 178 -3.99 -19.12 -0.04
CA ASN A 178 -2.59 -19.28 -0.35
C ASN A 178 -1.91 -18.25 0.53
N ASP A 179 -1.11 -18.70 1.49
CA ASP A 179 -0.20 -17.90 2.31
C ASP A 179 0.87 -17.17 1.45
N THR A 180 0.55 -16.89 0.19
CA THR A 180 1.13 -15.82 -0.62
C THR A 180 1.13 -14.56 0.22
N ARG A 181 2.29 -13.88 0.26
CA ARG A 181 2.69 -12.75 1.12
C ARG A 181 1.63 -11.69 1.48
N SER A 182 0.53 -11.61 0.73
CA SER A 182 -0.68 -10.89 1.10
C SER A 182 -1.70 -11.81 1.82
N GLY A 183 -1.32 -12.48 2.91
CA GLY A 183 -2.19 -13.40 3.67
C GLY A 183 -3.53 -12.78 4.13
N TRP A 184 -3.62 -11.45 4.15
CA TRP A 184 -4.87 -10.71 4.37
C TRP A 184 -5.78 -10.67 3.13
N GLY A 185 -5.24 -10.61 1.92
CA GLY A 185 -6.00 -10.68 0.67
C GLY A 185 -6.58 -12.07 0.45
N GLY A 186 -5.86 -13.12 0.87
CA GLY A 186 -6.35 -14.50 0.93
C GLY A 186 -7.48 -14.66 1.94
N ALA A 187 -7.23 -14.31 3.21
CA ALA A 187 -8.23 -14.34 4.27
C ALA A 187 -9.49 -13.53 3.94
N CYS A 188 -9.36 -12.31 3.41
CA CYS A 188 -10.49 -11.48 3.00
C CYS A 188 -11.33 -12.14 1.89
N LYS A 189 -10.68 -12.67 0.85
CA LYS A 189 -11.37 -13.36 -0.27
C LYS A 189 -12.06 -14.64 0.22
N GLN A 190 -11.39 -15.40 1.08
CA GLN A 190 -11.93 -16.62 1.66
C GLN A 190 -13.16 -16.31 2.53
N ALA A 191 -13.05 -15.39 3.47
CA ALA A 191 -14.16 -14.97 4.33
C ALA A 191 -15.35 -14.43 3.50
N SER A 192 -15.09 -13.55 2.54
CA SER A 192 -16.11 -13.03 1.62
C SER A 192 -16.82 -14.16 0.86
N TRP A 193 -16.07 -15.11 0.29
CA TRP A 193 -16.65 -16.25 -0.43
C TRP A 193 -17.53 -17.11 0.48
N TYR A 194 -17.10 -17.41 1.71
CA TYR A 194 -17.88 -18.23 2.65
C TYR A 194 -19.15 -17.51 3.11
N ILE A 195 -19.12 -16.19 3.32
CA ILE A 195 -20.31 -15.41 3.67
C ILE A 195 -21.34 -15.47 2.54
N VAL A 196 -20.91 -15.27 1.28
CA VAL A 196 -21.79 -15.35 0.10
C VAL A 196 -22.37 -16.76 -0.08
N ASN A 197 -21.57 -17.79 0.23
CA ASN A 197 -21.96 -19.21 0.08
C ASN A 197 -22.51 -19.84 1.36
N GLN A 198 -22.79 -19.06 2.42
CA GLN A 198 -23.09 -19.58 3.75
C GLN A 198 -24.25 -20.60 3.73
N LEU A 199 -25.35 -20.30 3.04
CA LEU A 199 -26.50 -21.21 2.95
C LEU A 199 -26.17 -22.52 2.24
N ALA A 200 -25.42 -22.46 1.14
CA ALA A 200 -24.99 -23.65 0.42
C ALA A 200 -24.05 -24.53 1.26
N ILE A 201 -23.17 -23.91 2.06
CA ILE A 201 -22.28 -24.62 2.99
C ILE A 201 -23.10 -25.28 4.12
N GLN A 202 -24.04 -24.56 4.72
CA GLN A 202 -24.90 -25.10 5.78
C GLN A 202 -25.78 -26.27 5.28
N MET A 203 -26.23 -26.23 4.02
CA MET A 203 -26.88 -27.38 3.40
C MET A 203 -25.92 -28.55 3.22
N TYR A 204 -24.71 -28.28 2.72
CA TYR A 204 -23.68 -29.31 2.56
C TYR A 204 -23.38 -29.99 3.91
N ASP A 205 -23.29 -29.21 4.98
CA ASP A 205 -23.00 -29.66 6.35
C ASP A 205 -24.01 -30.70 6.87
N VAL A 206 -25.27 -30.60 6.43
CA VAL A 206 -26.36 -31.51 6.82
C VAL A 206 -26.43 -32.72 5.89
N GLU A 207 -26.38 -32.50 4.58
CA GLU A 207 -26.78 -33.51 3.59
C GLU A 207 -25.63 -34.40 3.11
N ASN A 208 -24.38 -33.91 3.16
CA ASN A 208 -23.29 -34.43 2.33
C ASN A 208 -21.95 -34.77 3.01
N PRO A 209 -21.69 -34.51 4.32
CA PRO A 209 -20.33 -34.65 4.84
C PRO A 209 -19.81 -36.10 4.80
N SER A 210 -20.68 -37.10 4.95
CA SER A 210 -20.33 -38.52 4.90
C SER A 210 -20.21 -39.10 3.47
N LYS A 211 -20.60 -38.33 2.45
CA LYS A 211 -20.64 -38.79 1.04
C LYS A 211 -19.37 -38.45 0.26
N ALA A 212 -18.49 -37.62 0.81
CA ALA A 212 -17.31 -37.09 0.13
C ALA A 212 -16.02 -37.56 0.81
N PRO A 213 -15.38 -38.65 0.33
CA PRO A 213 -14.03 -38.99 0.74
C PRO A 213 -13.05 -37.88 0.32
N THR A 214 -12.15 -37.48 1.21
CA THR A 214 -11.00 -36.63 0.88
C THR A 214 -9.83 -37.49 0.43
N ALA A 215 -8.71 -36.87 0.01
CA ALA A 215 -7.47 -37.60 -0.29
C ALA A 215 -6.91 -38.40 0.91
N VAL A 216 -7.41 -38.12 2.12
CA VAL A 216 -7.24 -38.92 3.33
C VAL A 216 -8.49 -39.79 3.49
N ALA A 217 -8.34 -41.09 3.79
CA ALA A 217 -9.50 -41.96 4.03
C ALA A 217 -10.41 -41.35 5.11
N ASN A 218 -11.60 -40.91 4.72
CA ASN A 218 -12.58 -40.23 5.57
C ASN A 218 -13.93 -40.97 5.48
N PRO A 219 -14.06 -42.17 6.08
CA PRO A 219 -15.17 -43.10 5.82
C PRO A 219 -16.54 -42.60 6.29
N ASP A 220 -16.57 -41.62 7.20
CA ASP A 220 -17.78 -41.12 7.87
C ASP A 220 -17.96 -39.59 7.75
N GLY A 221 -17.06 -38.91 7.04
CA GLY A 221 -17.06 -37.45 6.94
C GLY A 221 -16.51 -36.73 8.18
N SER A 222 -15.98 -37.44 9.17
CA SER A 222 -15.52 -36.89 10.45
C SER A 222 -14.49 -35.77 10.28
N VAL A 223 -13.54 -35.92 9.35
CA VAL A 223 -12.50 -34.91 9.14
C VAL A 223 -13.09 -33.56 8.73
N TYR A 224 -14.05 -33.54 7.80
CA TYR A 224 -14.75 -32.31 7.41
C TYR A 224 -15.56 -31.72 8.57
N LYS A 225 -16.23 -32.57 9.36
CA LYS A 225 -17.05 -32.13 10.51
C LYS A 225 -16.24 -31.38 11.57
N THR A 226 -14.95 -31.70 11.75
CA THR A 226 -14.08 -30.93 12.67
C THR A 226 -13.86 -29.48 12.24
N HIS A 227 -14.12 -29.16 10.96
CA HIS A 227 -13.99 -27.83 10.40
C HIS A 227 -15.33 -27.10 10.22
N GLN A 228 -16.45 -27.71 10.62
CA GLN A 228 -17.74 -27.03 10.59
C GLN A 228 -17.76 -25.86 11.55
N LEU A 229 -18.35 -24.76 11.07
CA LEU A 229 -18.52 -23.54 11.85
C LEU A 229 -19.81 -23.58 12.65
N ALA A 230 -19.71 -23.31 13.94
CA ALA A 230 -20.84 -23.01 14.81
C ALA A 230 -21.45 -21.64 14.49
N ALA A 231 -22.64 -21.36 15.03
CA ALA A 231 -23.38 -20.13 14.72
C ALA A 231 -22.64 -18.85 15.13
N ASP A 232 -21.96 -18.87 16.27
CA ASP A 232 -21.09 -17.80 16.76
C ASP A 232 -19.84 -17.63 15.89
N GLU A 233 -19.24 -18.73 15.44
CA GLU A 233 -18.08 -18.71 14.54
C GLU A 233 -18.43 -18.09 13.17
N TRP A 234 -19.65 -18.32 12.65
CA TRP A 234 -20.14 -17.62 11.46
C TRP A 234 -20.23 -16.10 11.65
N ASN A 235 -20.60 -15.63 12.86
CA ASN A 235 -20.58 -14.20 13.16
C ASN A 235 -19.15 -13.65 13.19
N ILE A 236 -18.21 -14.40 13.76
CA ILE A 236 -16.79 -14.02 13.75
C ILE A 236 -16.27 -13.86 12.32
N VAL A 237 -16.58 -14.80 11.40
CA VAL A 237 -16.19 -14.68 9.97
C VAL A 237 -16.77 -13.42 9.35
N ARG A 238 -18.07 -13.17 9.58
CA ARG A 238 -18.78 -12.01 9.01
C ARG A 238 -18.19 -10.69 9.48
N GLU A 239 -17.98 -10.56 10.78
CA GLU A 239 -17.44 -9.35 11.39
C GLU A 239 -15.98 -9.12 11.00
N SER A 240 -15.18 -10.19 10.97
CA SER A 240 -13.79 -10.15 10.48
C SER A 240 -13.71 -9.68 9.04
N MET A 241 -14.63 -10.13 8.17
CA MET A 241 -14.63 -9.72 6.76
C MET A 241 -14.74 -8.21 6.59
N TYR A 242 -15.54 -7.51 7.41
CA TYR A 242 -15.66 -6.06 7.30
C TYR A 242 -14.32 -5.36 7.55
N LEU A 243 -13.60 -5.74 8.60
CA LEU A 243 -12.28 -5.18 8.90
C LEU A 243 -11.28 -5.48 7.77
N LEU A 244 -11.25 -6.74 7.32
CA LEU A 244 -10.39 -7.21 6.24
C LEU A 244 -10.67 -6.50 4.91
N ALA A 245 -11.94 -6.16 4.63
CA ALA A 245 -12.33 -5.43 3.42
C ALA A 245 -11.81 -3.99 3.40
N TYR A 246 -11.82 -3.30 4.55
CA TYR A 246 -11.21 -1.97 4.67
C TYR A 246 -9.70 -2.02 4.49
N ALA A 247 -9.02 -2.96 5.16
CA ALA A 247 -7.58 -3.16 4.99
C ALA A 247 -7.24 -3.49 3.53
N LYS A 248 -8.06 -4.33 2.89
CA LYS A 248 -7.89 -4.66 1.48
C LYS A 248 -8.03 -3.46 0.56
N THR A 249 -9.05 -2.64 0.78
CA THR A 249 -9.28 -1.43 -0.01
C THR A 249 -8.11 -0.45 0.14
N ALA A 250 -7.62 -0.27 1.36
CA ALA A 250 -6.46 0.55 1.64
C ALA A 250 -5.22 0.09 0.87
N VAL A 251 -4.95 -1.21 0.86
CA VAL A 251 -3.83 -1.75 0.08
C VAL A 251 -4.04 -1.59 -1.41
N ASP A 252 -5.23 -1.91 -1.95
CA ASP A 252 -5.50 -1.77 -3.39
C ASP A 252 -5.24 -0.33 -3.87
N ILE A 253 -5.52 0.66 -3.00
CA ILE A 253 -5.19 2.07 -3.24
C ILE A 253 -3.68 2.31 -3.23
N LEU A 254 -2.96 1.81 -2.20
CA LEU A 254 -1.53 2.04 -2.03
C LEU A 254 -0.64 1.26 -3.03
N GLN A 255 -1.16 0.18 -3.63
CA GLN A 255 -0.49 -0.61 -4.66
C GLN A 255 -0.68 -0.05 -6.09
N ALA A 256 -1.43 1.03 -6.27
CA ALA A 256 -1.67 1.59 -7.59
C ALA A 256 -0.35 1.98 -8.29
N THR A 257 -0.16 1.56 -9.53
CA THR A 257 1.13 1.70 -10.26
C THR A 257 1.17 2.84 -11.25
N LYS A 258 0.00 3.36 -11.60
CA LYS A 258 -0.16 4.44 -12.58
C LYS A 258 -0.47 5.78 -11.92
N LYS A 259 -0.54 5.79 -10.59
CA LYS A 259 -0.85 6.95 -9.76
C LYS A 259 0.25 7.07 -8.72
N VAL A 260 0.52 8.29 -8.29
CA VAL A 260 1.37 8.50 -7.13
C VAL A 260 0.60 8.15 -5.86
N THR A 261 1.22 7.35 -4.98
CA THR A 261 0.61 6.75 -3.78
C THR A 261 1.17 7.21 -2.43
N PRO A 262 2.42 7.71 -2.25
CA PRO A 262 2.88 8.09 -0.91
C PRO A 262 2.08 9.23 -0.29
N ASN A 263 1.57 10.13 -1.11
CA ASN A 263 0.59 11.16 -0.75
C ASN A 263 -0.75 10.61 -0.21
N LEU A 264 -1.03 9.32 -0.43
CA LEU A 264 -2.23 8.64 0.07
C LEU A 264 -1.98 7.89 1.38
N ILE A 265 -0.73 7.72 1.81
CA ILE A 265 -0.41 6.94 3.03
C ILE A 265 -1.08 7.55 4.25
N MET A 266 -0.88 8.85 4.52
CA MET A 266 -1.46 9.47 5.73
C MET A 266 -3.01 9.48 5.70
N PRO A 267 -3.68 9.85 4.58
CA PRO A 267 -5.14 9.75 4.49
C PRO A 267 -5.66 8.31 4.67
N VAL A 268 -5.03 7.33 4.04
CA VAL A 268 -5.47 5.92 4.08
C VAL A 268 -5.23 5.32 5.47
N VAL A 269 -4.04 5.48 6.04
CA VAL A 269 -3.71 4.97 7.38
C VAL A 269 -4.54 5.68 8.44
N GLY A 270 -4.75 7.01 8.32
CA GLY A 270 -5.63 7.75 9.21
C GLY A 270 -7.06 7.23 9.19
N ARG A 271 -7.61 6.95 8.00
CA ARG A 271 -8.94 6.35 7.85
C ARG A 271 -8.99 4.93 8.42
N LEU A 272 -7.96 4.12 8.19
CA LEU A 272 -7.89 2.77 8.75
C LEU A 272 -7.82 2.80 10.27
N ALA A 273 -7.01 3.66 10.86
CA ALA A 273 -6.92 3.80 12.31
C ALA A 273 -8.26 4.21 12.94
N TYR A 274 -8.97 5.16 12.34
CA TYR A 274 -10.35 5.50 12.74
C TYR A 274 -11.29 4.28 12.62
N THR A 275 -11.17 3.55 11.52
CA THR A 275 -11.97 2.35 11.25
C THR A 275 -11.62 1.20 12.20
N PHE A 276 -10.37 1.08 12.64
CA PHE A 276 -9.91 0.01 13.51
C PHE A 276 -10.19 0.32 14.98
N HIS A 277 -10.35 1.59 15.34
CA HIS A 277 -10.72 1.99 16.70
C HIS A 277 -12.01 1.31 17.17
N THR A 278 -11.99 0.65 18.33
CA THR A 278 -13.08 -0.23 18.82
C THR A 278 -14.42 0.46 19.00
N GLU A 279 -14.43 1.77 19.30
CA GLU A 279 -15.64 2.59 19.42
C GLU A 279 -16.34 2.89 18.08
N THR A 280 -15.65 2.69 16.95
CA THR A 280 -16.20 2.99 15.62
C THR A 280 -17.11 1.86 15.14
N SER A 281 -18.33 2.18 14.71
CA SER A 281 -19.20 1.21 14.02
C SER A 281 -18.74 0.99 12.57
N LEU A 282 -18.57 -0.27 12.15
CA LEU A 282 -18.26 -0.59 10.74
C LEU A 282 -19.54 -0.68 9.92
N LYS A 283 -19.50 -0.08 8.73
CA LYS A 283 -20.59 -0.12 7.75
C LYS A 283 -20.05 -0.61 6.42
N TYR A 284 -20.51 -1.77 5.96
CA TYR A 284 -20.12 -2.31 4.65
C TYR A 284 -21.35 -2.73 3.86
N GLU A 285 -21.48 -2.24 2.62
CA GLU A 285 -22.54 -2.63 1.67
C GLU A 285 -23.94 -2.77 2.32
N ARG A 286 -24.35 -1.76 3.11
CA ARG A 286 -25.64 -1.64 3.84
C ARG A 286 -25.80 -2.47 5.12
N HIS A 287 -24.78 -3.21 5.54
CA HIS A 287 -24.80 -3.94 6.80
C HIS A 287 -24.08 -3.12 7.89
N CYS A 288 -24.80 -2.80 8.96
CA CYS A 288 -24.24 -2.20 10.16
C CYS A 288 -24.06 -3.29 11.21
N VAL A 289 -22.85 -3.48 11.71
CA VAL A 289 -22.62 -4.27 12.93
C VAL A 289 -22.40 -3.29 14.06
N GLY A 290 -23.39 -3.15 14.93
CA GLY A 290 -23.28 -2.31 16.14
C GLY A 290 -22.71 -3.06 17.35
N ILE A 291 -22.80 -4.39 17.35
CA ILE A 291 -22.32 -5.24 18.45
C ILE A 291 -21.45 -6.33 17.83
N TYR A 292 -20.14 -6.20 18.01
CA TYR A 292 -19.17 -7.22 17.64
C TYR A 292 -19.11 -8.32 18.67
N ASN A 293 -18.79 -9.54 18.22
CA ASN A 293 -18.28 -10.60 19.06
C ASN A 293 -17.05 -10.10 19.83
N GLU A 294 -16.95 -10.42 21.12
CA GLU A 294 -15.85 -9.97 21.99
C GLU A 294 -14.47 -10.35 21.44
N ALA A 295 -14.33 -11.54 20.85
CA ALA A 295 -13.06 -11.95 20.24
C ALA A 295 -12.66 -11.04 19.06
N VAL A 296 -13.64 -10.58 18.27
CA VAL A 296 -13.38 -9.66 17.15
C VAL A 296 -13.04 -8.26 17.68
N LYS A 297 -13.67 -7.80 18.77
CA LYS A 297 -13.30 -6.54 19.43
C LYS A 297 -11.88 -6.56 19.94
N GLU A 298 -11.49 -7.61 20.66
CA GLU A 298 -10.13 -7.78 21.17
C GLU A 298 -9.11 -7.84 20.04
N ALA A 299 -9.35 -8.67 19.02
CA ALA A 299 -8.47 -8.78 17.85
C ALA A 299 -8.33 -7.44 17.12
N ARG A 300 -9.42 -6.69 17.02
CA ARG A 300 -9.46 -5.35 16.42
C ARG A 300 -8.67 -4.33 17.24
N GLU A 301 -8.77 -4.35 18.57
CA GLU A 301 -7.99 -3.48 19.44
C GLU A 301 -6.48 -3.75 19.32
N LEU A 302 -6.09 -5.03 19.24
CA LEU A 302 -4.70 -5.42 19.00
C LEU A 302 -4.18 -4.90 17.66
N ALA A 303 -4.98 -5.03 16.60
CA ALA A 303 -4.63 -4.52 15.28
C ALA A 303 -4.57 -2.98 15.25
N TYR A 304 -5.51 -2.30 15.89
CA TYR A 304 -5.49 -0.85 16.05
C TYR A 304 -4.22 -0.38 16.77
N THR A 305 -3.88 -1.01 17.90
CA THR A 305 -2.67 -0.70 18.66
C THR A 305 -1.40 -0.91 17.83
N ASP A 306 -1.30 -2.02 17.09
CA ASP A 306 -0.15 -2.30 16.24
C ASP A 306 -0.07 -1.34 15.04
N LEU A 307 -1.20 -0.94 14.46
CA LEU A 307 -1.26 0.07 13.40
C LEU A 307 -0.73 1.41 13.91
N CYS A 308 -1.23 1.87 15.06
CA CYS A 308 -0.77 3.12 15.66
C CYS A 308 0.70 3.06 16.03
N ARG A 309 1.16 1.92 16.55
CA ARG A 309 2.57 1.70 16.83
C ARG A 309 3.42 1.87 15.57
N ARG A 310 3.10 1.15 14.49
CA ARG A 310 3.93 1.12 13.27
C ARG A 310 3.95 2.43 12.49
N PHE A 311 2.82 3.14 12.41
CA PHE A 311 2.70 4.33 11.55
C PHE A 311 2.76 5.66 12.31
N PHE A 312 2.61 5.68 13.63
CA PHE A 312 2.58 6.92 14.41
C PHE A 312 3.57 6.95 15.58
N ASN A 313 3.88 5.82 16.24
CA ASN A 313 4.75 5.83 17.42
C ASN A 313 6.20 5.43 17.12
N ASP A 314 6.40 4.43 16.27
CA ASP A 314 7.71 3.83 15.98
C ASP A 314 8.24 4.27 14.60
N LEU A 315 7.44 5.00 13.82
CA LEU A 315 7.86 5.54 12.54
C LEU A 315 8.92 6.64 12.78
N LEU A 316 10.07 6.54 12.12
CA LEU A 316 11.12 7.54 12.23
C LEU A 316 10.63 8.90 11.71
N ASP A 317 11.08 9.99 12.34
CA ASP A 317 10.64 11.35 12.01
C ASP A 317 10.87 11.71 10.53
N CYS A 318 11.99 11.31 9.94
CA CYS A 318 12.27 11.54 8.51
C CYS A 318 11.23 10.85 7.59
N LYS A 319 10.71 9.69 8.00
CA LYS A 319 9.70 8.96 7.22
C LYS A 319 8.32 9.58 7.36
N LEU A 320 8.01 10.03 8.57
CA LEU A 320 6.80 10.79 8.84
C LEU A 320 6.80 12.11 8.06
N GLU A 321 7.96 12.78 7.99
CA GLU A 321 8.18 13.98 7.20
C GLU A 321 7.84 13.74 5.72
N ASP A 322 8.41 12.71 5.09
CA ASP A 322 8.11 12.37 3.70
C ASP A 322 6.62 12.13 3.45
N PHE A 323 5.95 11.34 4.29
CA PHE A 323 4.53 11.05 4.12
C PHE A 323 3.65 12.28 4.36
N ALA A 324 3.99 13.11 5.34
CA ALA A 324 3.26 14.33 5.65
C ALA A 324 3.39 15.37 4.53
N VAL A 325 4.61 15.58 4.03
CA VAL A 325 4.88 16.49 2.92
C VAL A 325 4.21 15.98 1.65
N ALA A 326 4.36 14.70 1.29
CA ALA A 326 3.68 14.13 0.13
C ALA A 326 2.16 14.30 0.19
N THR A 327 1.57 14.15 1.39
CA THR A 327 0.12 14.37 1.61
C THR A 327 -0.28 15.83 1.39
N LEU A 328 0.50 16.79 1.90
CA LEU A 328 0.24 18.22 1.70
C LEU A 328 0.35 18.62 0.22
N LEU A 329 1.28 18.02 -0.52
CA LEU A 329 1.46 18.26 -1.96
C LEU A 329 0.40 17.58 -2.84
N ASP A 330 -0.52 16.81 -2.25
CA ASP A 330 -1.70 16.36 -2.99
C ASP A 330 -2.77 17.45 -2.99
N PRO A 331 -3.19 17.95 -4.16
CA PRO A 331 -4.16 19.02 -4.26
C PRO A 331 -5.53 18.63 -3.68
N ARG A 332 -5.82 17.33 -3.47
CA ARG A 332 -7.05 16.83 -2.85
C ARG A 332 -6.99 16.82 -1.32
N HIS A 333 -5.80 16.96 -0.74
CA HIS A 333 -5.51 16.74 0.68
C HIS A 333 -4.73 17.90 1.33
N LYS A 334 -4.67 19.09 0.70
CA LYS A 334 -4.03 20.28 1.30
C LYS A 334 -4.67 20.68 2.64
N SER A 335 -5.99 20.53 2.72
CA SER A 335 -6.75 20.76 3.95
C SER A 335 -6.80 19.55 4.90
N PHE A 336 -6.03 18.49 4.62
CA PHE A 336 -6.06 17.26 5.43
C PHE A 336 -5.78 17.59 6.89
N LYS A 337 -6.80 17.36 7.72
CA LYS A 337 -6.71 17.56 9.16
C LYS A 337 -5.98 16.36 9.72
N PHE A 338 -4.72 16.56 10.08
CA PHE A 338 -3.94 15.59 10.82
C PHE A 338 -4.47 15.35 12.26
N LYS A 339 -5.68 15.82 12.62
CA LYS A 339 -6.29 15.74 13.96
C LYS A 339 -6.17 14.37 14.62
N TYR A 340 -6.36 13.29 13.85
CA TYR A 340 -6.20 11.95 14.40
C TYR A 340 -4.74 11.56 14.61
N VAL A 341 -3.86 11.95 13.68
CA VAL A 341 -2.41 11.79 13.81
C VAL A 341 -1.88 12.58 15.00
N GLU A 342 -2.32 13.83 15.16
CA GLU A 342 -2.07 14.70 16.32
C GLU A 342 -2.49 14.02 17.63
N LYS A 343 -3.72 13.48 17.68
CA LYS A 343 -4.21 12.73 18.84
C LYS A 343 -3.35 11.51 19.16
N TRP A 344 -3.03 10.70 18.14
CA TRP A 344 -2.31 9.43 18.32
C TRP A 344 -0.82 9.63 18.64
N MET A 345 -0.21 10.66 18.08
CA MET A 345 1.16 11.08 18.38
C MET A 345 1.25 11.97 19.63
N ARG A 346 0.15 12.12 20.38
CA ARG A 346 0.09 12.91 21.64
C ARG A 346 0.59 14.35 21.46
N GLY A 347 0.23 14.96 20.33
CA GLY A 347 0.62 16.34 19.99
C GLY A 347 2.07 16.52 19.54
N LYS A 348 2.87 15.44 19.44
CA LYS A 348 4.26 15.51 18.94
C LYS A 348 4.37 15.89 17.46
N PHE A 349 3.30 15.69 16.71
CA PHE A 349 3.18 16.07 15.32
C PHE A 349 1.97 16.97 15.16
N THR A 350 2.11 18.05 14.38
CA THR A 350 1.03 18.99 14.08
C THR A 350 1.01 19.31 12.59
N LYS A 351 -0.13 19.76 12.06
CA LYS A 351 -0.18 20.27 10.67
C LYS A 351 0.89 21.34 10.41
N LYS A 352 1.12 22.24 11.37
CA LYS A 352 2.13 23.30 11.27
C LYS A 352 3.54 22.74 11.12
N GLN A 353 3.84 21.62 11.77
CA GLN A 353 5.12 20.92 11.61
C GLN A 353 5.28 20.35 10.20
N ALA A 354 4.23 19.75 9.63
CA ALA A 354 4.25 19.31 8.23
C ALA A 354 4.45 20.48 7.24
N GLU A 355 3.81 21.63 7.50
CA GLU A 355 4.01 22.85 6.70
C GLU A 355 5.44 23.41 6.85
N THR A 356 6.04 23.27 8.04
CA THR A 356 7.43 23.67 8.32
C THR A 356 8.41 22.75 7.59
N TRP A 357 8.20 21.43 7.63
CA TRP A 357 8.98 20.47 6.87
C TRP A 357 8.88 20.70 5.36
N ALA A 358 7.67 20.87 4.84
CA ALA A 358 7.46 21.20 3.43
C ALA A 358 8.20 22.49 3.03
N SER A 359 8.22 23.49 3.92
CA SER A 359 8.96 24.75 3.71
C SER A 359 10.47 24.54 3.72
N HIS A 360 11.00 23.75 4.66
CA HIS A 360 12.44 23.46 4.76
C HIS A 360 12.94 22.66 3.56
N ILE A 361 12.21 21.62 3.19
CA ILE A 361 12.49 20.83 1.98
C ILE A 361 12.45 21.77 0.77
N TYR A 362 11.40 22.61 0.63
CA TYR A 362 11.31 23.65 -0.42
C TYR A 362 12.54 24.57 -0.44
N ALA A 363 13.00 25.04 0.70
CA ALA A 363 14.14 25.95 0.78
C ALA A 363 15.49 25.27 0.46
N ALA A 364 15.72 24.06 0.98
CA ALA A 364 16.99 23.35 0.89
C ALA A 364 17.22 22.79 -0.51
N ASP A 365 16.20 22.14 -1.06
CA ASP A 365 16.34 21.33 -2.26
C ASP A 365 15.76 21.99 -3.52
N TRP A 366 14.90 23.02 -3.35
CA TRP A 366 13.94 23.38 -4.40
C TRP A 366 13.83 24.84 -4.79
N LYS A 367 14.24 25.77 -3.92
CA LYS A 367 14.22 27.20 -4.26
C LYS A 367 15.05 27.42 -5.53
N PRO A 368 14.49 28.00 -6.61
CA PRO A 368 15.24 28.30 -7.82
C PRO A 368 16.48 29.12 -7.45
N LYS A 369 17.67 28.53 -7.63
CA LYS A 369 18.92 29.28 -7.54
C LYS A 369 18.87 30.31 -8.64
N SER A 370 18.82 31.60 -8.28
CA SER A 370 18.42 32.68 -9.19
C SER A 370 19.25 32.70 -10.48
N THR A 371 18.70 32.12 -11.54
CA THR A 371 19.05 32.47 -12.91
C THR A 371 17.98 33.41 -13.43
N ALA A 372 18.31 34.70 -13.43
CA ALA A 372 17.44 35.78 -13.84
C ALA A 372 16.94 35.58 -15.29
N ARG A 373 15.61 35.46 -15.46
CA ARG A 373 14.82 36.03 -16.58
C ARG A 373 13.34 35.73 -16.40
N GLY A 374 12.57 36.73 -15.98
CA GLY A 374 11.12 36.67 -15.94
C GLY A 374 10.47 37.11 -17.25
N VAL A 375 9.24 36.65 -17.50
CA VAL A 375 8.20 37.39 -18.24
C VAL A 375 6.80 36.96 -17.76
N ASN A 376 6.12 37.93 -17.15
CA ASN A 376 4.69 38.27 -17.05
C ASN A 376 3.56 37.30 -17.47
N ALA A 377 2.56 37.28 -16.57
CA ALA A 377 1.26 36.60 -16.60
C ALA A 377 0.17 37.26 -17.45
N ALA A 378 -0.88 36.50 -17.81
CA ALA A 378 -2.28 36.97 -17.88
C ALA A 378 -3.27 35.79 -17.93
N GLY A 379 -4.28 35.79 -17.06
CA GLY A 379 -5.15 34.64 -16.78
C GLY A 379 -6.45 34.51 -17.56
N GLN A 380 -7.27 33.51 -17.20
CA GLN A 380 -8.70 33.42 -17.52
C GLN A 380 -9.46 32.43 -16.62
N ARG A 381 -10.77 32.67 -16.49
CA ARG A 381 -11.67 32.28 -15.39
C ARG A 381 -12.69 31.21 -15.85
N ARG A 382 -13.00 30.25 -14.95
CA ARG A 382 -14.23 29.42 -14.77
C ARG A 382 -14.66 28.40 -15.85
N VAL A 383 -14.98 27.16 -15.43
CA VAL A 383 -16.32 26.56 -15.17
C VAL A 383 -16.14 25.04 -14.98
N ALA A 384 -16.77 24.46 -13.96
CA ALA A 384 -16.67 23.04 -13.63
C ALA A 384 -17.91 22.25 -14.13
N THR A 385 -17.67 21.08 -14.73
CA THR A 385 -18.68 20.05 -14.99
C THR A 385 -18.40 18.82 -14.14
N LYS A 386 -19.44 18.08 -13.77
CA LYS A 386 -19.49 17.08 -12.69
C LYS A 386 -19.78 15.69 -13.26
N VAL A 387 -18.96 14.70 -12.93
CA VAL A 387 -19.24 13.25 -12.98
C VAL A 387 -18.46 12.62 -11.81
N VAL A 388 -19.00 11.58 -11.17
CA VAL A 388 -18.54 11.04 -9.86
C VAL A 388 -17.89 9.66 -10.02
N SER A 389 -16.72 9.42 -9.39
CA SER A 389 -16.10 8.10 -9.11
C SER A 389 -15.17 8.17 -7.86
N GLU A 390 -14.66 7.04 -7.32
CA GLU A 390 -13.61 6.88 -6.25
C GLU A 390 -13.81 7.59 -4.88
N ALA A 391 -14.71 8.57 -4.81
CA ALA A 391 -14.84 9.54 -3.73
C ALA A 391 -15.48 8.98 -2.44
N THR A 392 -16.18 7.85 -2.49
CA THR A 392 -16.93 7.33 -1.33
C THR A 392 -16.03 6.78 -0.22
N PHE A 393 -14.80 6.35 -0.53
CA PHE A 393 -13.87 5.86 0.49
C PHE A 393 -13.19 7.02 1.26
N LEU A 394 -12.95 8.14 0.57
CA LEU A 394 -12.27 9.32 1.11
C LEU A 394 -13.24 10.42 1.60
N ALA A 395 -14.55 10.24 1.46
CA ALA A 395 -15.57 11.21 1.87
C ALA A 395 -16.24 10.80 3.19
N SER A 396 -15.72 11.33 4.30
CA SER A 396 -16.42 11.51 5.58
C SER A 396 -15.42 12.10 6.55
N ASP A 397 -15.51 13.42 6.79
CA ASP A 397 -15.20 14.11 8.06
C ASP A 397 -15.37 15.63 7.87
N SER A 398 -16.56 16.01 7.38
CA SER A 398 -17.04 17.39 7.50
C SER A 398 -18.09 17.43 8.61
N ASP A 399 -17.67 17.17 9.84
CA ASP A 399 -18.48 17.49 11.01
C ASP A 399 -18.18 18.94 11.41
N SER A 400 -19.26 19.71 11.46
CA SER A 400 -19.35 21.11 11.85
C SER A 400 -19.26 21.29 13.36
N ASP A 401 -18.76 22.47 13.73
CA ASP A 401 -18.84 23.17 15.03
C ASP A 401 -17.98 22.65 16.19
N GLU A 402 -16.95 23.42 16.56
CA GLU A 402 -17.00 24.43 17.63
C GLU A 402 -15.69 25.24 17.60
N ASP A 403 -15.81 26.57 17.73
CA ASP A 403 -14.72 27.55 17.73
C ASP A 403 -13.84 27.39 18.98
N ASP A 404 -12.53 27.29 18.77
CA ASP A 404 -11.51 27.43 19.84
C ASP A 404 -10.52 28.55 19.46
N PRO A 405 -9.94 29.25 20.47
CA PRO A 405 -9.55 30.64 20.35
C PRO A 405 -8.22 30.88 19.63
N GLU A 406 -8.15 32.01 18.92
CA GLU A 406 -6.93 32.57 18.32
C GLU A 406 -5.85 32.84 19.39
N GLU A 407 -4.77 32.06 19.36
CA GLU A 407 -3.51 32.42 20.03
C GLU A 407 -2.43 32.82 19.01
N GLY A 408 -2.03 34.10 19.08
CA GLY A 408 -0.66 34.63 18.91
C GLY A 408 0.06 34.47 17.56
N PRO A 409 0.74 35.52 17.03
CA PRO A 409 1.30 35.48 15.69
C PRO A 409 2.49 34.51 15.61
N PRO A 410 2.49 33.53 14.69
CA PRO A 410 3.59 32.61 14.52
C PRO A 410 4.75 33.29 13.77
N ALA A 411 5.97 32.79 14.01
CA ALA A 411 7.18 33.10 13.28
C ALA A 411 6.91 33.25 11.77
N GLN A 412 7.42 34.33 11.18
CA GLN A 412 7.23 34.69 9.79
C GLN A 412 7.73 33.57 8.87
N LEU A 413 6.78 32.80 8.31
CA LEU A 413 7.01 31.89 7.19
C LEU A 413 7.36 32.74 5.95
N GLU A 414 8.65 32.88 5.62
CA GLU A 414 9.14 33.54 4.40
C GLU A 414 9.01 32.65 3.13
N HIS A 415 7.88 31.97 2.95
CA HIS A 415 7.64 31.14 1.76
C HIS A 415 6.26 31.39 1.17
N ASP A 416 6.12 32.53 0.51
CA ASP A 416 4.87 32.99 -0.14
C ASP A 416 4.27 31.92 -1.07
N GLU A 417 5.10 31.13 -1.77
CA GLU A 417 4.61 30.15 -2.76
C GLU A 417 3.94 28.91 -2.17
N LEU A 418 4.50 28.31 -1.11
CA LEU A 418 3.87 27.15 -0.44
C LEU A 418 2.55 27.57 0.20
N ARG A 419 2.54 28.75 0.84
CA ARG A 419 1.36 29.29 1.48
C ARG A 419 0.26 29.56 0.45
N GLU A 420 0.60 30.20 -0.66
CA GLU A 420 -0.34 30.41 -1.77
C GLU A 420 -0.92 29.10 -2.32
N TYR A 421 -0.10 28.04 -2.46
CA TYR A 421 -0.59 26.73 -2.87
C TYR A 421 -1.55 26.11 -1.85
N LEU A 422 -1.21 26.15 -0.56
CA LEU A 422 -2.04 25.63 0.52
C LEU A 422 -3.35 26.41 0.68
N ASP A 423 -3.36 27.69 0.34
CA ASP A 423 -4.54 28.56 0.36
C ASP A 423 -5.49 28.32 -0.84
N LEU A 424 -5.04 27.63 -1.91
CA LEU A 424 -5.93 27.21 -2.99
C LEU A 424 -6.99 26.22 -2.47
N PRO A 425 -8.22 26.20 -3.03
CA PRO A 425 -9.22 25.21 -2.66
C PRO A 425 -8.76 23.79 -3.02
N ASP A 426 -9.17 22.81 -2.21
CA ASP A 426 -8.92 21.40 -2.52
C ASP A 426 -9.49 21.01 -3.89
N ALA A 427 -8.73 20.21 -4.63
CA ALA A 427 -9.21 19.53 -5.81
C ALA A 427 -10.30 18.51 -5.44
N LYS A 428 -11.12 18.14 -6.43
CA LYS A 428 -12.11 17.08 -6.25
C LYS A 428 -11.41 15.78 -5.85
N LYS A 429 -12.03 14.97 -4.99
CA LYS A 429 -11.44 13.72 -4.48
C LYS A 429 -11.13 12.70 -5.59
N ASP A 430 -11.87 12.76 -6.69
CA ASP A 430 -11.71 11.93 -7.88
C ASP A 430 -10.83 12.57 -8.98
N ALA A 431 -10.23 13.72 -8.70
CA ALA A 431 -9.27 14.33 -9.61
C ALA A 431 -8.02 13.45 -9.72
N ASP A 432 -7.53 13.31 -10.95
CA ASP A 432 -6.20 12.76 -11.19
C ASP A 432 -5.15 13.81 -10.78
N VAL A 433 -4.30 13.44 -9.82
CA VAL A 433 -3.30 14.35 -9.23
C VAL A 433 -2.26 14.75 -10.28
N GLN A 434 -1.83 13.81 -11.12
CA GLN A 434 -0.82 14.08 -12.14
C GLN A 434 -1.37 15.01 -13.21
N ASP A 435 -2.62 14.82 -13.65
CA ASP A 435 -3.29 15.74 -14.57
C ASP A 435 -3.52 17.12 -13.94
N TRP A 436 -3.88 17.18 -12.65
CA TRP A 436 -4.02 18.45 -11.94
C TRP A 436 -2.70 19.22 -12.00
N TRP A 437 -1.59 18.59 -11.64
CA TRP A 437 -0.28 19.24 -11.68
C TRP A 437 0.16 19.59 -13.09
N ARG A 438 -0.03 18.70 -14.08
CA ARG A 438 0.25 19.00 -15.50
C ARG A 438 -0.48 20.26 -15.97
N ILE A 439 -1.77 20.38 -15.68
CA ILE A 439 -2.59 21.52 -16.11
C ILE A 439 -2.15 22.80 -15.40
N HIS A 440 -1.88 22.75 -14.09
CA HIS A 440 -1.62 23.96 -13.32
C HIS A 440 -0.16 24.44 -13.49
N THR A 441 0.79 23.54 -13.78
CA THR A 441 2.18 23.91 -14.11
C THR A 441 2.32 24.46 -15.54
N GLN A 442 1.53 23.98 -16.51
CA GLN A 442 1.51 24.52 -17.88
C GLN A 442 0.85 25.90 -17.98
N ARG A 443 -0.02 26.27 -17.04
CA ARG A 443 -0.76 27.55 -17.03
C ARG A 443 0.07 28.76 -16.59
N GLY A 444 1.38 28.59 -16.37
CA GLY A 444 2.32 29.70 -16.29
C GLY A 444 2.21 30.59 -15.07
N SER A 445 1.67 30.11 -13.94
CA SER A 445 2.03 30.78 -12.69
C SER A 445 3.49 30.42 -12.40
N LEU A 446 4.36 31.44 -12.29
CA LEU A 446 5.77 31.28 -11.88
C LEU A 446 5.87 30.44 -10.59
N LEU A 447 4.87 30.58 -9.72
CA LEU A 447 4.59 29.74 -8.55
C LEU A 447 4.68 28.23 -8.86
N LEU A 448 3.97 27.75 -9.87
CA LEU A 448 3.88 26.31 -10.13
C LEU A 448 5.00 25.77 -11.00
N GLN A 449 5.86 26.61 -11.56
CA GLN A 449 7.10 26.18 -12.23
C GLN A 449 8.18 25.81 -11.21
N GLY A 450 8.34 26.56 -10.12
CA GLY A 450 9.20 26.16 -9.00
C GLY A 450 8.71 24.85 -8.39
N TRP A 451 7.39 24.72 -8.18
CA TRP A 451 6.78 23.47 -7.76
C TRP A 451 6.85 22.36 -8.81
N ARG A 452 6.86 22.64 -10.12
CA ARG A 452 7.10 21.62 -11.15
C ARG A 452 8.44 20.95 -10.88
N ASP A 453 9.47 21.77 -10.68
CA ASP A 453 10.82 21.29 -10.43
C ASP A 453 10.95 20.62 -9.04
N SER A 454 10.12 21.04 -8.08
CA SER A 454 10.01 20.48 -6.70
C SER A 454 9.20 19.19 -6.59
N PHE A 455 8.16 19.05 -7.42
CA PHE A 455 7.24 17.90 -7.48
C PHE A 455 7.97 16.62 -7.94
N TRP A 456 9.08 16.78 -8.65
CA TRP A 456 9.84 15.70 -9.26
C TRP A 456 10.57 14.77 -8.30
N ARG A 457 11.02 15.27 -7.14
CA ARG A 457 11.70 14.43 -6.14
C ARG A 457 10.78 14.10 -4.97
N CYS A 458 9.84 14.96 -4.57
CA CYS A 458 8.94 14.69 -3.41
C CYS A 458 7.95 13.51 -3.55
N LEU A 459 7.76 12.91 -4.73
CA LEU A 459 6.63 12.00 -4.97
C LEU A 459 6.97 10.54 -5.22
N LEU A 460 8.20 10.12 -4.96
CA LEU A 460 8.65 8.79 -5.34
C LEU A 460 8.94 7.92 -4.13
N LEU A 461 7.88 7.35 -3.57
CA LEU A 461 7.96 6.31 -2.55
C LEU A 461 6.94 5.19 -2.83
N LEU A 462 7.51 4.04 -3.16
CA LEU A 462 7.04 2.67 -2.91
C LEU A 462 6.08 2.02 -3.92
N ARG A 463 6.62 0.98 -4.57
CA ARG A 463 5.86 -0.17 -5.06
C ARG A 463 6.56 -1.44 -4.63
N VAL A 464 5.79 -2.41 -4.16
CA VAL A 464 6.06 -3.84 -4.33
C VAL A 464 4.72 -4.60 -4.35
N LEU A 465 4.51 -5.56 -5.28
CA LEU A 465 3.79 -6.85 -5.09
C LEU A 465 3.02 -7.37 -6.32
N ARG A 466 2.50 -6.53 -7.24
CA ARG A 466 1.57 -7.05 -8.29
C ARG A 466 2.19 -7.42 -9.64
N GLU A 467 3.07 -6.61 -10.23
CA GLU A 467 3.64 -6.91 -11.56
C GLU A 467 4.85 -7.81 -11.50
N LEU A 468 5.57 -7.90 -10.38
CA LEU A 468 6.67 -8.86 -10.26
C LEU A 468 6.19 -10.31 -10.34
N VAL A 469 4.99 -10.62 -9.84
CA VAL A 469 4.38 -11.95 -10.02
C VAL A 469 4.01 -12.20 -11.49
N LEU A 470 3.50 -11.20 -12.21
CA LEU A 470 3.11 -11.32 -13.62
C LEU A 470 4.33 -11.36 -14.56
N LEU A 471 5.34 -10.52 -14.31
CA LEU A 471 6.62 -10.49 -15.02
C LEU A 471 7.45 -11.74 -14.72
N ALA A 472 7.45 -12.23 -13.48
CA ALA A 472 8.08 -13.52 -13.16
C ALA A 472 7.36 -14.68 -13.83
N GLN A 473 6.03 -14.68 -13.89
CA GLN A 473 5.28 -15.68 -14.68
C GLN A 473 5.68 -15.63 -16.16
N ALA A 474 5.90 -14.43 -16.72
CA ALA A 474 6.39 -14.27 -18.09
C ALA A 474 7.85 -14.73 -18.27
N CYS A 475 8.76 -14.39 -17.35
CA CYS A 475 10.17 -14.78 -17.41
C CYS A 475 10.41 -16.28 -17.11
N THR A 476 9.59 -16.89 -16.26
CA THR A 476 9.67 -18.34 -15.98
C THR A 476 9.17 -19.15 -17.19
N LEU A 477 8.23 -18.62 -17.99
CA LEU A 477 7.79 -19.25 -19.23
C LEU A 477 8.86 -19.25 -20.33
N THR A 478 9.80 -18.30 -20.31
CA THR A 478 10.96 -18.30 -21.20
C THR A 478 12.07 -19.24 -20.72
N PHE A 479 12.32 -19.33 -19.41
CA PHE A 479 13.34 -20.21 -18.84
C PHE A 479 12.98 -21.72 -18.82
N VAL A 480 11.72 -22.09 -19.07
CA VAL A 480 11.27 -23.50 -19.17
C VAL A 480 11.20 -23.97 -20.64
N ARG A 481 11.54 -23.10 -21.60
CA ARG A 481 11.49 -23.41 -23.05
C ARG A 481 12.86 -23.57 -23.73
N ASP A 482 13.94 -23.37 -23.00
CA ASP A 482 15.31 -23.75 -23.37
C ASP A 482 15.82 -24.82 -22.41
#